data_AF-A0AAD4VJ17-F1
#
_entry.id   AF-A0AAD4VJ17-F1
#
_cell.length_a   1.000
_cell.length_b   1.000
_cell.length_c   1.000
_cell.angle_alpha   90.00
_cell.angle_beta   90.00
_cell.angle_gamma   90.00
#
_symmetry.space_group_name_H-M   'P 1'
#
loop_
_entity.id
_entity.type
_entity.pdbx_description
1 polymer ?
#
loop_
_entity_poly.entity_id
_entity_poly.type
_entity_poly.pdbx_seq_one_letter_code
_entity_poly.pdbx_strand_id
1 'polypeptide(L)'
;MTVMVTKRTEDDEFLILASDGMWDVISNEVTCKVVNKCLDGSIGRISIYEEDHYHDHVQSHSRSEAAAVLADLAMARGSKDNISVIVVPYKK
;
A
#
# COMPACT_ATOMS: atom_id res chain seq x y z
N MET A 1 8.75 21.43 -12.58
CA MET A 1 8.33 20.07 -12.98
C MET A 1 9.58 19.30 -13.36
N THR A 2 9.99 18.35 -12.53
CA THR A 2 11.13 17.48 -12.84
C THR A 2 10.57 16.16 -13.35
N VAL A 3 10.99 15.76 -14.55
CA VAL A 3 10.63 14.45 -15.10
C VAL A 3 11.81 13.52 -14.87
N MET A 4 11.58 12.43 -14.15
CA MET A 4 12.56 11.35 -13.99
C MET A 4 12.13 10.18 -14.86
N VAL A 5 13.06 9.69 -15.69
CA VAL A 5 12.86 8.51 -16.52
C VAL A 5 13.82 7.44 -16.00
N THR A 6 13.26 6.35 -15.49
CA THR A 6 14.02 5.22 -14.96
C THR A 6 13.63 3.97 -15.73
N LYS A 7 14.63 3.20 -16.16
CA LYS A 7 14.40 1.90 -16.80
C LYS A 7 14.06 0.87 -15.71
N ARG A 8 12.94 0.14 -15.90
CA ARG A 8 12.58 -0.97 -15.02
C ARG A 8 13.60 -2.10 -15.12
N THR A 9 13.90 -2.70 -13.97
CA THR A 9 14.77 -3.88 -13.77
C THR A 9 13.93 -5.07 -13.29
N GLU A 10 14.52 -6.26 -13.28
CA GLU A 10 13.87 -7.48 -12.76
C GLU A 10 13.75 -7.46 -11.23
N ASP A 11 14.56 -6.64 -10.55
CA ASP A 11 14.53 -6.44 -9.11
C ASP A 11 13.38 -5.51 -8.67
N ASP A 12 12.73 -4.80 -9.61
CA ASP A 12 11.59 -3.94 -9.30
C ASP A 12 10.32 -4.76 -9.04
N GLU A 13 9.80 -4.69 -7.82
CA GLU A 13 8.65 -5.49 -7.36
C GLU A 13 7.30 -4.78 -7.52
N PHE A 14 7.25 -3.47 -7.31
CA PHE A 14 6.03 -2.66 -7.44
C PHE A 14 6.35 -1.17 -7.63
N LEU A 15 5.34 -0.42 -8.07
CA LEU A 15 5.33 1.04 -8.11
C LEU A 15 4.21 1.59 -7.23
N ILE A 16 4.51 2.60 -6.43
CA ILE A 16 3.53 3.34 -5.64
C ILE A 16 3.44 4.75 -6.17
N LEU A 17 2.21 5.19 -6.46
CA LEU A 17 1.88 6.57 -6.75
C LEU A 17 0.94 7.05 -5.65
N ALA A 18 1.24 8.18 -5.04
CA ALA A 18 0.37 8.75 -4.02
C ALA A 18 0.48 10.27 -3.96
N SER A 19 -0.54 10.91 -3.38
CA SER A 19 -0.48 12.32 -3.01
C SER A 19 0.50 12.55 -1.83
N ASP A 20 0.92 13.80 -1.69
CA ASP A 20 1.69 14.32 -0.55
C ASP A 20 1.02 14.00 0.79
N GLY A 21 -0.31 14.03 0.86
CA GLY A 21 -1.06 13.60 2.04
C GLY A 21 -0.68 12.23 2.59
N MET A 22 -0.16 11.30 1.77
CA MET A 22 0.42 10.03 2.23
C MET A 22 1.90 10.18 2.61
N TRP A 23 2.69 10.75 1.70
CA TRP A 23 4.15 10.82 1.83
C TRP A 23 4.64 11.75 2.96
N ASP A 24 3.83 12.72 3.36
CA ASP A 24 4.14 13.64 4.46
C ASP A 24 4.21 12.93 5.82
N VAL A 25 3.51 11.80 5.96
CA VAL A 25 3.40 11.07 7.24
C VAL A 25 3.91 9.61 7.17
N ILE A 26 4.19 9.11 5.96
CA ILE A 26 4.74 7.77 5.75
C ILE A 26 6.02 7.83 4.91
N SER A 27 7.12 7.33 5.47
CA SER A 27 8.40 7.19 4.78
C SER A 27 8.38 6.04 3.75
N ASN A 28 9.17 6.16 2.68
CA ASN A 28 9.40 5.11 1.67
C ASN A 28 9.64 3.72 2.27
N GLU A 29 10.47 3.60 3.31
CA GLU A 29 10.79 2.31 3.95
C GLU A 29 9.55 1.63 4.55
N VAL A 30 8.74 2.39 5.29
CA VAL A 30 7.48 1.90 5.86
C VAL A 30 6.51 1.49 4.75
N THR A 31 6.40 2.31 3.70
CA THR A 31 5.53 2.02 2.56
C THR A 31 5.90 0.71 1.89
N CYS A 32 7.18 0.49 1.58
CA CYS A 32 7.65 -0.77 0.99
C CYS A 32 7.36 -1.98 1.89
N LYS A 33 7.55 -1.84 3.22
CA LYS A 33 7.25 -2.92 4.18
C LYS A 33 5.76 -3.28 4.19
N VAL A 34 4.87 -2.29 4.16
CA VAL A 34 3.42 -2.53 4.11
C VAL A 34 3.05 -3.24 2.82
N VAL A 35 3.48 -2.71 1.67
CA VAL A 35 3.16 -3.28 0.36
C VAL A 35 3.69 -4.71 0.23
N ASN A 36 4.93 -4.99 0.64
CA ASN A 36 5.47 -6.35 0.60
C ASN A 36 4.66 -7.32 1.46
N LYS A 37 4.28 -6.93 2.68
CA LYS A 37 3.42 -7.77 3.52
C LYS A 37 2.07 -8.06 2.87
N CYS A 38 1.46 -7.07 2.19
CA CYS A 38 0.21 -7.26 1.45
C CYS A 38 0.38 -8.24 0.29
N LEU A 39 1.41 -8.02 -0.53
CA LEU A 39 1.67 -8.80 -1.75
C LEU A 39 2.12 -10.24 -1.45
N ASP A 40 2.83 -10.45 -0.33
CA ASP A 40 3.22 -11.77 0.16
C ASP A 40 2.04 -12.56 0.78
N GLY A 41 0.82 -11.98 0.80
CA GLY A 41 -0.36 -12.58 1.43
C GLY A 41 -0.25 -12.74 2.95
N SER A 42 0.75 -12.10 3.56
CA SER A 42 1.07 -12.24 4.98
C SER A 42 0.22 -11.36 5.89
N ILE A 43 -0.57 -10.43 5.32
CA ILE A 43 -1.49 -9.56 6.10
C ILE A 43 -2.75 -10.27 6.58
N GLY A 44 -3.10 -11.44 6.03
CA GLY A 44 -4.20 -12.27 6.54
C GLY A 44 -4.03 -12.78 7.98
N ARG A 45 -2.94 -12.42 8.69
CA ARG A 45 -2.68 -12.76 10.10
C ARG A 45 -2.70 -11.56 11.05
N ILE A 46 -2.88 -10.33 10.55
CA ILE A 46 -2.86 -9.13 11.40
C ILE A 46 -4.27 -8.54 11.41
N SER A 47 -5.16 -9.24 12.12
CA SER A 47 -6.42 -8.67 12.61
C SER A 47 -6.08 -7.62 13.67
N ILE A 48 -6.23 -6.34 13.35
CA ILE A 48 -6.17 -5.23 14.32
C ILE A 48 -7.56 -4.58 14.32
N TYR A 49 -8.42 -5.04 15.26
CA TYR A 49 -9.69 -4.47 15.79
C TYR A 49 -10.73 -3.89 14.80
N GLU A 50 -12.03 -4.21 14.78
CA GLU A 50 -12.97 -5.04 15.57
C GLU A 50 -14.16 -5.44 14.66
N GLU A 51 -14.92 -6.43 15.13
CA GLU A 51 -16.12 -7.08 14.59
C GLU A 51 -17.05 -6.23 13.68
N ASP A 52 -17.23 -6.63 12.41
CA ASP A 52 -18.52 -7.14 11.90
C ASP A 52 -18.40 -7.74 10.48
N HIS A 53 -19.25 -8.70 10.18
CA HIS A 53 -19.30 -9.62 9.03
C HIS A 53 -18.85 -9.14 7.62
N TYR A 54 -17.87 -9.82 7.01
CA TYR A 54 -17.99 -10.50 5.69
C TYR A 54 -16.79 -11.44 5.42
N HIS A 55 -17.00 -12.72 5.71
CA HIS A 55 -16.12 -13.83 5.38
C HIS A 55 -16.54 -14.37 4.01
N ASP A 56 -15.81 -14.08 2.91
CA ASP A 56 -15.83 -14.98 1.72
C ASP A 56 -14.80 -14.71 0.60
N HIS A 57 -13.68 -13.98 0.71
CA HIS A 57 -12.82 -13.76 -0.52
C HIS A 57 -11.31 -13.72 -0.29
N VAL A 58 -10.81 -14.60 0.59
CA VAL A 58 -9.45 -14.56 1.17
C VAL A 58 -8.30 -14.76 0.15
N GLN A 59 -8.57 -15.19 -1.08
CA GLN A 59 -7.49 -15.45 -2.06
C GLN A 59 -7.33 -14.39 -3.17
N SER A 60 -8.33 -13.54 -3.41
CA SER A 60 -8.29 -12.53 -4.49
C SER A 60 -7.86 -11.13 -4.00
N HIS A 61 -7.93 -10.87 -2.69
CA HIS A 61 -7.82 -9.53 -2.09
C HIS A 61 -6.40 -9.00 -1.83
N SER A 62 -5.38 -9.85 -1.83
CA SER A 62 -4.00 -9.49 -1.42
C SER A 62 -3.34 -8.35 -2.25
N ARG A 63 -3.82 -8.09 -3.48
CA ARG A 63 -3.28 -7.02 -4.35
C ARG A 63 -3.97 -5.66 -4.19
N SER A 64 -5.25 -5.64 -3.83
CA SER A 64 -6.03 -4.40 -3.67
C SER A 64 -5.92 -3.82 -2.26
N GLU A 65 -5.50 -4.63 -1.28
CA GLU A 65 -5.41 -4.26 0.13
C GLU A 65 -4.29 -3.25 0.42
N ALA A 66 -3.18 -3.30 -0.33
CA ALA A 66 -2.02 -2.46 -0.07
C ALA A 66 -2.30 -0.95 -0.14
N ALA A 67 -3.08 -0.52 -1.12
CA ALA A 67 -3.45 0.88 -1.25
C ALA A 67 -4.34 1.35 -0.10
N ALA A 68 -5.30 0.52 0.32
CA ALA A 68 -6.21 0.81 1.43
C ALA A 68 -5.44 0.91 2.76
N VAL A 69 -4.58 -0.07 3.07
CA VAL A 69 -3.78 -0.07 4.31
C VAL A 69 -2.86 1.15 4.38
N LEU A 70 -2.29 1.59 3.26
CA LEU A 70 -1.48 2.82 3.23
C LEU A 70 -2.32 4.08 3.46
N ALA A 71 -3.53 4.13 2.89
CA ALA A 71 -4.44 5.25 3.12
C ALA A 71 -4.88 5.31 4.59
N ASP A 72 -5.27 4.18 5.17
CA ASP A 72 -5.66 4.07 6.58
C ASP A 72 -4.51 4.41 7.52
N LEU A 73 -3.30 3.93 7.21
CA LEU A 73 -2.10 4.26 7.98
C LEU A 73 -1.78 5.76 7.93
N ALA A 74 -1.99 6.42 6.79
CA ALA A 74 -1.76 7.86 6.67
C ALA A 74 -2.77 8.66 7.49
N MET A 75 -4.05 8.26 7.48
CA MET A 75 -5.09 8.83 8.34
C MET A 75 -4.77 8.63 9.82
N ALA A 76 -4.39 7.41 10.21
CA ALA A 76 -4.04 7.07 11.60
C ALA A 76 -2.81 7.83 12.11
N ARG A 77 -1.90 8.23 11.20
CA ARG A 77 -0.73 9.08 11.51
C ARG A 77 -1.05 10.58 11.49
N GLY A 78 -2.30 10.95 11.30
CA GLY A 78 -2.76 12.33 11.42
C GLY A 78 -2.60 13.17 10.16
N SER A 79 -2.53 12.55 8.98
CA SER A 79 -2.65 13.29 7.74
C SER A 79 -4.00 14.02 7.68
N LYS A 80 -3.96 15.28 7.25
CA LYS A 80 -5.13 16.16 7.12
C LYS A 80 -5.43 16.55 5.67
N ASP A 81 -4.70 15.95 4.73
CA ASP A 81 -4.84 16.22 3.31
C ASP A 81 -5.65 15.13 2.59
N ASN A 82 -5.95 15.34 1.32
CA ASN A 82 -6.50 14.32 0.45
C ASN A 82 -5.48 13.21 0.22
N ILE A 83 -5.87 11.99 0.55
CA ILE A 83 -5.04 10.81 0.38
C ILE A 83 -5.55 10.03 -0.82
N SER A 84 -4.70 9.90 -1.84
CA SER A 84 -4.90 8.99 -2.97
C SER A 84 -3.68 8.11 -3.11
N VAL A 85 -3.88 6.81 -3.27
CA VAL A 85 -2.79 5.82 -3.36
C VAL A 85 -3.12 4.82 -4.46
N ILE A 86 -2.15 4.57 -5.33
CA ILE A 86 -2.19 3.53 -6.37
C ILE A 86 -0.95 2.65 -6.18
N VAL A 87 -1.19 1.35 -6.05
CA VAL A 87 -0.13 0.34 -6.00
C VAL A 87 -0.20 -0.49 -7.28
N VAL A 88 0.89 -0.52 -8.03
CA VAL A 88 1.04 -1.29 -9.26
C VAL A 88 2.04 -2.41 -9.00
N PRO A 89 1.57 -3.64 -8.68
CA PRO A 89 2.47 -4.77 -8.55
C PRO A 89 3.00 -5.16 -9.92
N TYR A 90 4.30 -5.45 -9.99
CA TYR A 90 4.91 -5.89 -11.21
C TYR A 90 4.83 -7.42 -11.33
N LYS A 91 4.45 -7.90 -12.52
CA LYS A 91 4.62 -9.32 -12.85
C LYS A 91 6.10 -9.59 -13.13
N LYS A 92 6.61 -10.67 -12.57
CA LYS A 92 7.81 -11.35 -13.08
C LYS A 92 7.51 -11.94 -14.44
#